data_AF-A0A1A7QNT0-F1
#
_entry.id   AF-A0A1A7QNT0-F1
#
_cell.length_a   1.000
_cell.length_b   1.000
_cell.length_c   1.000
_cell.angle_alpha   90.00
_cell.angle_beta   90.00
_cell.angle_gamma   90.00
#
_symmetry.space_group_name_H-M   'P 1'
#
loop_
_entity.id
_entity.type
_entity.pdbx_description
1 polymer ?
#
loop_
_entity_poly.entity_id
_entity_poly.type
_entity_poly.pdbx_seq_one_letter_code
_entity_poly.pdbx_strand_id
1 'polypeptide(L)'
;MTGFAFGIALALAVIDAPALGEPLRSMGIFLDADSTTAQAAARLEGRSRHDALLLSRIASASWFAGGTPETVEAKVRDIVDRAADAGQVAILVAYSIPFRECALYSAGRGVR
;
A
#
# COMPACT_ATOMS: atom_id res chain seq x y z
N MET A 1 25.10 -51.36 32.52
CA MET A 1 25.38 -50.87 31.15
C MET A 1 24.23 -49.96 30.77
N THR A 2 24.57 -48.70 30.56
CA THR A 2 23.73 -47.51 30.46
C THR A 2 22.82 -47.53 29.23
N GLY A 3 21.51 -47.37 29.43
CA GLY A 3 20.53 -47.18 28.34
C GLY A 3 20.07 -45.73 28.30
N PHE A 4 20.41 -45.01 27.24
CA PHE A 4 19.97 -43.64 26.98
C PHE A 4 18.45 -43.61 26.71
N ALA A 5 17.68 -42.88 27.51
CA ALA A 5 16.30 -42.54 27.19
C ALA A 5 16.29 -41.35 26.21
N PHE A 6 15.94 -41.60 24.95
CA PHE A 6 15.67 -40.55 23.97
C PHE A 6 14.28 -39.97 24.22
N GLY A 7 14.23 -38.79 24.86
CA GLY A 7 13.00 -38.00 24.97
C GLY A 7 12.68 -37.36 23.62
N ILE A 8 11.57 -37.77 23.00
CA ILE A 8 11.02 -37.07 21.84
C ILE A 8 10.26 -35.85 22.35
N ALA A 9 10.89 -34.68 22.27
CA ALA A 9 10.19 -33.41 22.47
C ALA A 9 9.31 -33.15 21.24
N LEU A 10 7.99 -33.32 21.39
CA LEU A 10 7.01 -32.95 20.39
C LEU A 10 6.92 -31.41 20.36
N ALA A 11 7.68 -30.78 19.47
CA ALA A 11 7.56 -29.35 19.24
C ALA A 11 6.21 -29.07 18.56
N LEU A 12 5.29 -28.42 19.28
CA LEU A 12 4.11 -27.80 18.70
C LEU A 12 4.60 -26.65 17.81
N ALA A 13 4.78 -26.93 16.53
CA ALA A 13 4.88 -25.88 15.52
C ALA A 13 3.51 -25.18 15.46
N VAL A 14 3.39 -24.05 16.14
CA VAL A 14 2.31 -23.10 15.85
C VAL A 14 2.59 -22.62 14.43
N ILE A 15 1.85 -23.18 13.48
CA ILE A 15 1.80 -22.64 12.13
C ILE A 15 0.99 -21.36 12.28
N ASP A 16 1.68 -20.21 12.28
CA ASP A 16 1.05 -18.95 11.94
C ASP A 16 0.54 -19.12 10.50
N ALA A 17 -0.72 -19.51 10.37
CA ALA A 17 -1.40 -19.45 9.09
C ALA A 17 -1.42 -17.96 8.74
N PRO A 18 -0.80 -17.52 7.63
CA PRO A 18 -1.03 -16.15 7.18
C PRO A 18 -2.53 -16.03 7.01
N ALA A 19 -3.12 -15.00 7.63
CA ALA A 19 -4.55 -14.74 7.57
C ALA A 19 -4.98 -14.72 6.09
N LEU A 20 -5.49 -15.85 5.61
CA LEU A 20 -6.05 -15.99 4.28
C LEU A 20 -7.36 -15.21 4.29
N GLY A 21 -7.27 -13.92 3.96
CA GLY A 21 -8.40 -13.07 3.64
C GLY A 21 -9.42 -12.92 4.76
N GLU A 22 -9.08 -12.15 5.81
CA GLU A 22 -10.13 -11.31 6.40
C GLU A 22 -10.76 -10.53 5.23
N PRO A 23 -12.09 -10.56 5.04
CA PRO A 23 -12.68 -9.81 3.97
C PRO A 23 -12.30 -8.34 4.21
N LEU A 24 -11.85 -7.66 3.16
CA LEU A 24 -11.68 -6.19 3.09
C LEU A 24 -12.91 -5.38 3.57
N ARG A 25 -13.99 -6.06 3.96
CA ARG A 25 -15.22 -5.54 4.52
C ARG A 25 -15.09 -5.14 5.99
N SER A 26 -14.19 -5.74 6.78
CA SER A 26 -14.01 -5.35 8.19
C SER A 26 -13.06 -4.16 8.34
N MET A 27 -12.01 -4.09 7.52
CA MET A 27 -11.03 -3.01 7.48
C MET A 27 -11.42 -1.98 6.40
N GLY A 28 -11.61 -0.71 6.79
CA GLY A 28 -11.90 0.36 5.84
C GLY A 28 -10.78 0.54 4.80
N ILE A 29 -11.07 1.22 3.68
CA ILE A 29 -10.03 1.59 2.70
C ILE A 29 -9.15 2.68 3.30
N PHE A 30 -7.84 2.57 3.11
CA PHE A 30 -6.86 3.51 3.63
C PHE A 30 -7.11 4.93 3.11
N LEU A 31 -7.31 5.86 4.05
CA LEU A 31 -7.40 7.27 3.76
C LEU A 31 -6.03 7.91 3.95
N ASP A 32 -5.33 8.15 2.84
CA ASP A 32 -4.01 8.75 2.89
C ASP A 32 -4.07 10.25 3.22
N ALA A 33 -3.69 10.60 4.45
CA ALA A 33 -3.57 11.98 4.93
C ALA A 33 -2.52 12.79 4.13
N ASP A 34 -1.55 12.11 3.53
CA ASP A 34 -0.48 12.69 2.71
C ASP A 34 -0.78 12.59 1.20
N SER A 35 -2.04 12.29 0.82
CA SER A 35 -2.47 12.23 -0.58
C SER A 35 -2.14 13.52 -1.35
N THR A 36 -1.94 13.40 -2.67
CA THR A 36 -1.68 14.55 -3.53
C THR A 36 -2.81 15.60 -3.48
N THR A 37 -4.06 15.18 -3.23
CA THR A 37 -5.19 16.08 -3.00
C THR A 37 -5.04 16.87 -1.69
N ALA A 38 -4.63 16.21 -0.59
CA ALA A 38 -4.35 16.89 0.67
C ALA A 38 -3.17 17.88 0.53
N GLN A 39 -2.10 17.48 -0.17
CA GLN A 39 -0.97 18.34 -0.47
C GLN A 39 -1.34 19.53 -1.37
N ALA A 40 -2.26 19.35 -2.32
CA ALA A 40 -2.76 20.42 -3.16
C ALA A 40 -3.55 21.44 -2.35
N ALA A 41 -4.38 20.99 -1.41
CA ALA A 41 -5.17 21.88 -0.53
C ALA A 41 -4.28 22.87 0.25
N ALA A 42 -3.06 22.47 0.64
CA ALA A 42 -2.11 23.35 1.33
C ALA A 42 -1.64 24.54 0.48
N ARG A 43 -1.82 24.49 -0.85
CA ARG A 43 -1.39 25.52 -1.82
C ARG A 43 -2.56 26.32 -2.40
N LEU A 44 -3.79 26.06 -1.94
CA LEU A 44 -5.02 26.70 -2.43
C LEU A 44 -5.61 27.63 -1.37
N GLU A 45 -6.51 28.52 -1.80
CA GLU A 45 -7.23 29.45 -0.93
C GLU A 45 -8.75 29.41 -1.17
N GLY A 46 -9.51 30.02 -0.25
CA GLY A 46 -10.95 30.19 -0.37
C GLY A 46 -11.72 28.90 -0.64
N ARG A 47 -12.66 28.95 -1.59
CA ARG A 47 -13.50 27.82 -1.98
C ARG A 47 -12.68 26.63 -2.51
N SER A 48 -11.64 26.88 -3.32
CA SER A 48 -10.82 25.82 -3.89
C SER A 48 -10.09 25.01 -2.81
N ARG A 49 -9.61 25.68 -1.75
CA ARG A 49 -9.05 24.99 -0.59
C ARG A 49 -10.09 24.12 0.11
N HIS A 50 -11.28 24.67 0.33
CA HIS A 50 -12.38 23.95 0.96
C HIS A 50 -12.74 22.69 0.16
N ASP A 51 -12.93 22.82 -1.14
CA ASP A 51 -13.29 21.72 -2.03
C ASP A 51 -12.18 20.64 -2.07
N ALA A 52 -10.91 21.05 -2.12
CA ALA A 52 -9.79 20.11 -2.05
C ALA A 52 -9.74 19.34 -0.72
N LEU A 53 -10.03 20.01 0.41
CA LEU A 53 -10.13 19.34 1.72
C LEU A 53 -11.34 18.42 1.84
N LEU A 54 -12.43 18.69 1.11
CA LEU A 54 -13.57 17.76 1.03
C LEU A 54 -13.18 16.53 0.22
N LEU A 55 -12.54 16.71 -0.95
CA LEU A 55 -12.09 15.62 -1.79
C LEU A 55 -11.00 14.77 -1.11
N SER A 56 -10.12 15.38 -0.31
CA SER A 56 -9.07 14.65 0.41
C SER A 56 -9.58 13.71 1.50
N ARG A 57 -10.89 13.71 1.79
CA ARG A 57 -11.54 12.79 2.74
C ARG A 57 -12.04 11.50 2.06
N ILE A 58 -11.91 11.40 0.75
CA ILE A 58 -12.30 10.22 -0.02
C ILE A 58 -11.06 9.36 -0.20
N ALA A 59 -11.10 8.15 0.35
CA ALA A 59 -10.03 7.18 0.15
C ALA A 59 -9.84 6.89 -1.34
N SER A 60 -8.59 6.90 -1.79
CA SER A 60 -8.23 6.73 -3.21
C SER A 60 -7.00 5.87 -3.35
N ALA A 61 -6.73 5.40 -4.57
CA ALA A 61 -5.58 4.57 -4.82
C ALA A 61 -4.30 5.39 -5.00
N SER A 62 -3.18 4.82 -4.58
CA SER A 62 -1.84 5.36 -4.86
C SER A 62 -1.29 4.76 -6.16
N TRP A 63 -0.97 5.62 -7.13
CA TRP A 63 -0.55 5.21 -8.47
C TRP A 63 0.97 5.26 -8.63
N PHE A 64 1.55 4.14 -9.05
CA PHE A 64 2.98 4.00 -9.32
C PHE A 64 3.20 3.99 -10.82
N ALA A 65 3.42 5.18 -11.38
CA ALA A 65 3.54 5.37 -12.82
C ALA A 65 4.97 5.42 -13.36
N GLY A 66 5.96 5.46 -12.47
CA GLY A 66 7.39 5.39 -12.80
C GLY A 66 8.27 5.55 -11.57
N GLY A 67 9.58 5.55 -11.78
CA GLY A 67 10.60 5.55 -10.73
C GLY A 67 11.59 4.41 -10.94
N THR A 68 12.60 4.34 -10.07
CA THR A 68 13.48 3.16 -9.98
C THR A 68 12.84 2.10 -9.09
N PRO A 69 13.24 0.82 -9.18
CA PRO A 69 12.73 -0.23 -8.30
C PRO A 69 12.82 0.15 -6.82
N GLU A 70 13.95 0.72 -6.40
CA GLU A 70 14.23 1.07 -5.00
C GLU A 70 13.29 2.18 -4.52
N THR A 71 13.06 3.20 -5.36
CA THR A 71 12.18 4.31 -5.02
C THR A 71 10.72 3.87 -4.94
N VAL A 72 10.30 2.96 -5.81
CA VAL A 72 8.94 2.41 -5.80
C VAL A 72 8.76 1.51 -4.58
N GLU A 73 9.70 0.62 -4.29
CA GLU A 73 9.67 -0.26 -3.13
C GLU A 73 9.55 0.54 -1.83
N ALA A 74 10.39 1.56 -1.63
CA ALA A 74 10.36 2.41 -0.45
C ALA A 74 8.99 3.10 -0.26
N LYS A 75 8.39 3.61 -1.34
CA LYS A 75 7.08 4.27 -1.30
C LYS A 75 5.93 3.29 -1.05
N VAL A 76 5.98 2.11 -1.67
CA VAL A 76 4.99 1.06 -1.43
C VAL A 76 5.04 0.64 0.03
N ARG A 77 6.24 0.43 0.59
CA ARG A 77 6.44 0.07 2.00
C ARG A 77 5.84 1.12 2.92
N ASP A 78 6.18 2.40 2.73
CA ASP A 78 5.61 3.50 3.52
C ASP A 78 4.07 3.50 3.53
N ILE A 79 3.43 3.39 2.36
CA ILE A 79 1.97 3.41 2.26
C ILE A 79 1.34 2.19 2.93
N VAL A 80 1.93 1.00 2.75
CA VAL A 80 1.43 -0.23 3.36
C VAL A 80 1.59 -0.20 4.88
N ASP A 81 2.72 0.30 5.39
CA ASP A 81 2.98 0.41 6.82
C ASP A 81 1.99 1.39 7.47
N ARG A 82 1.79 2.59 6.89
CA ARG A 82 0.81 3.56 7.39
C ARG A 82 -0.64 3.04 7.33
N ALA A 83 -0.97 2.25 6.30
CA ALA A 83 -2.28 1.62 6.20
C ALA A 83 -2.48 0.54 7.27
N ALA A 84 -1.45 -0.27 7.53
CA ALA A 84 -1.46 -1.28 8.58
C ALA A 84 -1.60 -0.64 9.97
N ASP A 85 -0.86 0.44 10.24
CA ASP A 85 -0.96 1.23 11.48
C ASP A 85 -2.38 1.81 11.69
N ALA A 86 -3.06 2.14 10.59
CA ALA A 86 -4.44 2.63 10.61
C ALA A 86 -5.50 1.50 10.70
N GLY A 87 -5.11 0.22 10.60
CA GLY A 87 -6.04 -0.90 10.48
C GLY A 87 -6.89 -0.83 9.20
N GLN A 88 -6.30 -0.31 8.13
CA GLN A 88 -6.97 -0.06 6.85
C GLN A 88 -6.25 -0.76 5.70
N VAL A 89 -6.95 -0.90 4.58
CA VAL A 89 -6.41 -1.56 3.38
C VAL A 89 -5.94 -0.50 2.38
N ALA A 90 -4.64 -0.53 2.07
CA ALA A 90 -4.09 0.29 0.99
C ALA A 90 -4.53 -0.22 -0.40
N ILE A 91 -4.93 0.71 -1.28
CA ILE A 91 -5.15 0.42 -2.71
C ILE A 91 -3.97 0.96 -3.50
N LEU A 92 -3.24 0.06 -4.17
CA LEU A 92 -2.04 0.38 -4.94
C LEU A 92 -2.28 0.06 -6.42
N VAL A 93 -1.83 0.94 -7.33
CA VAL A 93 -1.97 0.73 -8.77
C VAL A 93 -0.58 0.70 -9.42
N ALA A 94 -0.20 -0.46 -9.94
CA ALA A 94 0.99 -0.61 -10.78
C ALA A 94 0.69 -0.08 -12.19
N TYR A 95 1.33 1.03 -12.57
CA TYR A 95 1.00 1.76 -13.79
C TYR A 95 2.27 2.13 -14.58
N SER A 96 3.17 1.18 -14.85
CA SER A 96 4.46 1.47 -15.51
C SER A 96 4.80 0.57 -16.71
N ILE A 97 3.85 -0.18 -17.25
CA ILE A 97 4.07 -1.06 -18.40
C ILE A 97 4.60 -0.26 -19.61
N PRO A 98 5.71 -0.66 -20.25
CA PRO A 98 6.22 0.02 -21.46
C PRO A 98 5.17 0.11 -22.57
N PHE A 99 5.19 1.21 -23.32
CA PHE A 99 4.26 1.45 -24.45
C PHE A 99 2.77 1.42 -24.08
N ARG A 100 2.42 1.49 -22.79
CA ARG A 100 1.03 1.65 -22.35
C ARG A 100 0.38 2.84 -23.06
N GLU A 101 -0.91 2.72 -23.36
CA GLU A 101 -1.70 3.73 -24.06
C GLU A 101 -1.12 4.08 -25.43
N CYS A 102 -0.56 3.09 -26.15
CA CYS A 102 0.07 3.28 -27.46
C CYS A 102 1.17 4.37 -27.46
N ALA A 103 1.83 4.59 -26.31
CA ALA A 103 2.79 5.66 -26.09
C ALA A 103 2.24 7.09 -26.27
N LEU A 104 0.95 7.31 -25.99
CA LEU A 104 0.31 8.63 -26.03
C LEU A 104 0.49 9.40 -24.70
N TYR A 105 -0.49 10.24 -24.31
CA TYR A 105 -0.42 11.17 -23.16
C TYR A 105 0.03 10.53 -21.84
N SER A 106 -0.36 9.27 -21.62
CA SER A 106 0.03 8.47 -20.47
C SER A 106 0.94 7.31 -20.91
N ALA A 107 1.94 7.56 -21.74
CA ALA A 107 2.92 6.54 -22.11
C ALA A 107 3.63 5.98 -20.87
N GLY A 108 3.64 4.65 -20.74
CA GLY A 108 4.48 3.99 -19.74
C GLY A 108 5.93 3.87 -20.23
N ARG A 109 6.89 4.11 -19.32
CA ARG A 109 8.33 4.14 -19.62
C ARG A 109 9.10 2.91 -19.14
N GLY A 110 8.43 1.91 -18.57
CA GLY A 110 9.08 0.81 -17.84
C GLY A 110 9.66 1.29 -16.50
N VAL A 111 10.05 0.33 -15.66
CA VAL A 111 10.92 0.60 -14.50
C VAL A 111 12.35 0.74 -15.05
N ARG A 112 13.07 1.79 -14.63
CA ARG A 112 14.46 2.06 -15.04
C ARG A 112 15.40 1.91 -13.87
#